data_AF-A0A060YN57-F1
#
_entry.id   AF-A0A060YN57-F1
#
_cell.length_a   1.000
_cell.length_b   1.000
_cell.length_c   1.000
_cell.angle_alpha   90.00
_cell.angle_beta   90.00
_cell.angle_gamma   90.00
#
_symmetry.space_group_name_H-M   'P 1'
#
loop_
_entity.id
_entity.type
_entity.pdbx_description
1 polymer ?
#
loop_
_entity_poly.entity_id
_entity_poly.type
_entity_poly.pdbx_seq_one_letter_code
_entity_poly.pdbx_strand_id
1 'polypeptide(L)'
;MADLAENVSLPLSQESFEDLWKMNLNLVAVQPPETESWVGYDNFMMEAPLQVEFDPSLFEVSATEPAPQPSISTLDTGSPPTSTVPTTSDYPGALGFQLRFLQSSTAKSVTCTYSPDLNKLFCQLAKTCPVQIVVDHPPPPGAVVRALAIYKKLSDVADVVRRCPHHQSTSENNEGPAPRGHLVRVEGNQRSEYMEDGNTLRHSVLVPYEPPQVGPIHYCLFRADLI
;
A
#
# COMPACT_ATOMS: atom_id res chain seq x y z
N MET A 1 -58.33 -21.74 -17.99
CA MET A 1 -57.16 -21.01 -18.54
C MET A 1 -55.95 -21.60 -17.85
N ALA A 2 -55.05 -22.20 -18.63
CA ALA A 2 -53.98 -23.07 -18.15
C ALA A 2 -52.82 -22.26 -17.55
N ASP A 3 -52.31 -22.76 -16.42
CA ASP A 3 -51.03 -22.39 -15.81
C ASP A 3 -49.85 -22.83 -16.70
N LEU A 4 -48.96 -21.88 -17.01
CA LEU A 4 -47.63 -22.13 -17.55
C LEU A 4 -46.65 -21.24 -16.77
N ALA A 5 -46.12 -21.78 -15.67
CA ALA A 5 -44.95 -21.22 -14.99
C ALA A 5 -43.70 -21.84 -15.62
N GLU A 6 -43.00 -21.08 -16.47
CA GLU A 6 -41.65 -21.41 -16.92
C GLU A 6 -40.69 -21.30 -15.73
N ASN A 7 -40.16 -22.46 -15.33
CA ASN A 7 -39.10 -22.59 -14.34
C ASN A 7 -37.76 -22.25 -15.02
N VAL A 8 -37.41 -20.96 -15.08
CA VAL A 8 -36.07 -20.52 -15.49
C VAL A 8 -35.10 -20.77 -14.34
N SER A 9 -34.38 -21.87 -14.43
CA SER A 9 -33.29 -22.23 -13.52
C SER A 9 -32.15 -21.20 -13.65
N LEU A 10 -31.76 -20.62 -12.51
CA LEU A 10 -30.61 -19.71 -12.40
C LEU A 10 -29.31 -20.49 -12.63
N PRO A 11 -28.43 -20.06 -13.56
CA PRO A 11 -27.29 -20.84 -13.98
C PRO A 11 -26.07 -20.49 -13.14
N LEU A 12 -26.04 -20.83 -11.85
CA LEU A 12 -24.84 -20.85 -10.99
C LEU A 12 -25.23 -21.33 -9.57
N SER A 13 -25.54 -22.63 -9.44
CA SER A 13 -25.55 -23.26 -8.11
C SER A 13 -24.10 -23.48 -7.64
N GLN A 14 -23.88 -23.46 -6.32
CA GLN A 14 -22.58 -23.68 -5.67
C GLN A 14 -21.87 -24.97 -6.12
N GLU A 15 -22.64 -25.93 -6.60
CA GLU A 15 -22.23 -27.23 -7.11
C GLU A 15 -21.46 -27.10 -8.43
N SER A 16 -21.83 -26.13 -9.27
CA SER A 16 -21.17 -25.86 -10.56
C SER A 16 -19.74 -25.32 -10.40
N PHE A 17 -19.40 -24.71 -9.27
CA PHE A 17 -18.07 -24.14 -9.04
C PHE A 17 -17.03 -25.23 -8.76
N GLU A 18 -17.41 -26.29 -8.04
CA GLU A 18 -16.50 -27.42 -7.80
C GLU A 18 -16.13 -28.15 -9.09
N ASP A 19 -17.09 -28.31 -10.00
CA ASP A 19 -16.86 -28.98 -11.28
C ASP A 19 -15.98 -28.16 -12.22
N LEU A 20 -16.16 -26.83 -12.22
CA LEU A 20 -15.27 -25.90 -12.95
C LEU A 20 -13.84 -25.91 -12.37
N TRP A 21 -13.71 -25.99 -11.05
CA TRP A 21 -12.41 -26.07 -10.39
C TRP A 21 -11.68 -27.38 -10.71
N LYS A 22 -12.39 -28.51 -10.70
CA LYS A 22 -11.86 -29.82 -11.09
C LYS A 22 -11.46 -29.87 -12.57
N MET A 23 -12.23 -29.25 -13.46
CA MET A 23 -11.88 -29.14 -14.89
C MET A 23 -10.61 -28.31 -15.12
N ASN A 24 -10.42 -27.22 -14.37
CA ASN A 24 -9.23 -26.37 -14.51
C ASN A 24 -7.97 -27.06 -13.99
N LEU A 25 -8.08 -27.83 -12.89
CA LEU A 25 -6.97 -28.64 -12.38
C LEU A 25 -6.54 -29.75 -13.35
N ASN A 26 -7.49 -30.37 -14.08
CA ASN A 26 -7.18 -31.37 -15.10
C ASN A 26 -6.49 -30.78 -16.35
N LEU A 27 -6.66 -29.49 -16.63
CA LEU A 27 -5.94 -28.81 -17.73
C LEU A 27 -4.48 -28.48 -17.37
N VAL A 28 -4.14 -28.44 -16.09
CA VAL A 28 -2.77 -28.21 -15.60
C VAL A 28 -2.02 -29.54 -15.38
N ALA A 29 -2.74 -30.67 -15.31
CA ALA A 29 -2.17 -32.00 -15.19
C ALA A 29 -1.87 -32.64 -16.56
N VAL A 30 -1.02 -32.00 -17.36
CA VAL A 30 -0.32 -32.72 -18.44
C VAL A 30 0.81 -33.49 -17.77
N GLN A 31 0.61 -34.79 -17.59
CA GLN A 31 1.67 -35.73 -17.22
C GLN A 31 2.80 -35.67 -18.27
N PRO A 32 4.08 -35.72 -17.87
CA PRO A 32 5.14 -35.98 -18.83
C PRO A 32 4.98 -37.42 -19.36
N PRO A 33 5.09 -37.66 -20.68
CA PRO A 33 5.14 -39.02 -21.19
C PRO A 33 6.40 -39.71 -20.69
N GLU A 34 6.21 -40.85 -20.04
CA GLU A 34 7.29 -41.78 -19.74
C GLU A 34 7.84 -42.37 -21.05
N THR A 35 9.16 -42.51 -21.08
CA THR A 35 9.97 -43.24 -22.08
C THR A 35 10.03 -42.65 -23.50
N GLU A 36 11.01 -41.79 -23.74
CA GLU A 36 12.03 -41.98 -24.81
C GLU A 36 13.36 -41.32 -24.38
N SER A 37 14.45 -42.04 -24.65
CA SER A 37 15.81 -41.79 -24.20
C SER A 37 16.43 -40.50 -24.75
N TRP A 38 16.67 -39.52 -23.88
CA TRP A 38 17.55 -38.38 -24.18
C TRP A 38 18.97 -38.70 -23.72
N VAL A 39 19.74 -39.31 -24.62
CA VAL A 39 21.21 -39.33 -24.54
C VAL A 39 21.70 -37.91 -24.77
N GLY A 40 22.38 -37.35 -23.78
CA GLY A 40 23.20 -36.16 -23.95
C GLY A 40 22.80 -34.99 -23.07
N TYR A 41 23.20 -35.03 -21.80
CA TYR A 41 23.66 -33.86 -21.03
C TYR A 41 24.51 -34.32 -19.83
N ASP A 42 25.42 -35.27 -20.04
CA ASP A 42 26.35 -35.76 -19.01
C ASP A 42 27.82 -35.66 -19.44
N ASN A 43 28.16 -34.66 -20.27
CA ASN A 43 29.54 -34.46 -20.68
C ASN A 43 29.88 -32.97 -20.89
N PHE A 44 29.90 -32.20 -19.81
CA PHE A 44 30.77 -31.03 -19.71
C PHE A 44 31.27 -30.85 -18.27
N MET A 45 31.83 -31.92 -17.72
CA MET A 45 32.83 -31.87 -16.66
C MET A 45 34.15 -32.23 -17.34
N MET A 46 35.07 -31.27 -17.38
CA MET A 46 36.53 -31.37 -17.46
C MET A 46 37.15 -30.39 -18.48
N GLU A 47 38.07 -29.59 -17.96
CA GLU A 47 39.10 -28.77 -18.62
C GLU A 47 38.73 -27.34 -19.06
N ALA A 48 38.93 -26.40 -18.13
CA ALA A 48 39.50 -25.09 -18.46
C ALA A 48 40.33 -24.58 -17.25
N PRO A 49 41.67 -24.51 -17.32
CA PRO A 49 42.48 -23.94 -16.25
C PRO A 49 42.46 -22.41 -16.37
N LEU A 50 41.59 -21.75 -15.59
CA LEU A 50 41.76 -20.33 -15.31
C LEU A 50 42.79 -20.18 -14.19
N GLN A 51 44.04 -19.95 -14.58
CA GLN A 51 45.08 -19.45 -13.69
C GLN A 51 44.70 -18.03 -13.27
N VAL A 52 44.05 -17.89 -12.12
CA VAL A 52 43.95 -16.61 -11.41
C VAL A 52 45.03 -16.62 -10.36
N GLU A 53 46.16 -16.00 -10.69
CA GLU A 53 47.31 -15.83 -9.84
C GLU A 53 46.93 -14.85 -8.70
N PHE A 54 46.93 -15.35 -7.47
CA PHE A 54 46.63 -14.57 -6.27
C PHE A 54 47.89 -13.80 -5.87
N ASP A 55 47.92 -12.49 -6.15
CA ASP A 55 49.04 -11.62 -5.80
C ASP A 55 48.91 -11.12 -4.34
N PRO A 56 49.79 -11.55 -3.41
CA PRO A 56 49.74 -11.15 -2.02
C PRO A 56 50.29 -9.72 -1.77
N SER A 57 50.78 -9.01 -2.79
CA SER A 57 51.41 -7.70 -2.63
C SER A 57 50.44 -6.52 -2.53
N LEU A 58 49.13 -6.74 -2.71
CA LEU A 58 48.11 -5.68 -2.60
C LEU A 58 47.80 -5.19 -1.17
N PHE A 59 48.40 -5.79 -0.15
CA PHE A 59 48.19 -5.41 1.27
C PHE A 59 49.46 -4.89 1.96
N GLU A 60 50.42 -4.37 1.21
CA GLU A 60 51.60 -3.73 1.80
C GLU A 60 51.28 -2.28 2.23
N VAL A 61 50.80 -2.14 3.47
CA VAL A 61 50.66 -0.87 4.17
C VAL A 61 52.06 -0.32 4.46
N SER A 62 52.56 0.53 3.58
CA SER A 62 53.73 1.36 3.84
C SER A 62 53.27 2.68 4.43
N ALA A 63 53.46 2.82 5.75
CA ALA A 63 53.52 4.11 6.40
C ALA A 63 54.73 4.88 5.84
N THR A 64 54.55 6.14 5.43
CA THR A 64 55.33 7.36 5.78
C THR A 64 55.02 8.46 4.75
N GLU A 65 54.85 9.69 5.25
CA GLU A 65 54.81 11.03 4.60
C GLU A 65 53.47 11.74 4.29
N PRO A 66 53.36 13.06 4.58
CA PRO A 66 52.10 13.81 4.60
C PRO A 66 51.94 14.75 3.39
N ALA A 67 50.72 14.84 2.84
CA ALA A 67 50.32 15.92 1.92
C ALA A 67 48.79 16.12 1.90
N PRO A 68 48.30 17.25 1.38
CA PRO A 68 47.73 18.39 2.10
C PRO A 68 46.22 18.26 2.40
N GLN A 69 45.77 18.88 3.49
CA GLN A 69 44.34 18.95 3.83
C GLN A 69 43.57 19.83 2.83
N PRO A 70 42.43 19.38 2.28
CA PRO A 70 41.48 20.28 1.65
C PRO A 70 40.75 21.06 2.73
N SER A 71 41.01 22.36 2.80
CA SER A 71 40.22 23.32 3.58
C SER A 71 38.81 23.42 2.99
N ILE A 72 37.88 22.59 3.45
CA ILE A 72 36.46 22.83 3.21
C ILE A 72 36.02 23.95 4.15
N SER A 73 35.75 25.09 3.53
CA SER A 73 35.12 26.27 4.09
C SER A 73 33.85 25.87 4.85
N THR A 74 33.79 26.23 6.13
CA THR A 74 32.59 26.22 6.95
C THR A 74 31.64 27.32 6.47
N LEU A 75 30.78 27.03 5.50
CA LEU A 75 29.61 27.84 5.17
C LEU A 75 28.66 27.01 4.29
N ASP A 76 27.95 26.10 4.95
CA ASP A 76 26.58 25.72 4.60
C ASP A 76 26.07 24.84 5.72
N THR A 77 25.44 25.47 6.73
CA THR A 77 24.54 24.75 7.64
C THR A 77 23.26 24.46 6.89
N GLY A 78 23.36 23.62 5.85
CA GLY A 78 22.21 22.92 5.30
C GLY A 78 21.73 21.98 6.38
N SER A 79 20.48 22.16 6.83
CA SER A 79 19.80 21.15 7.64
C SER A 79 20.05 19.77 7.02
N PRO A 80 20.25 18.71 7.82
CA PRO A 80 20.36 17.36 7.27
C PRO A 80 19.18 17.12 6.32
N PRO A 81 19.37 16.39 5.21
CA PRO A 81 18.28 16.10 4.28
C PRO A 81 17.10 15.57 5.08
N THR A 82 15.97 16.27 4.99
CA THR A 82 14.75 15.94 5.72
C THR A 82 14.46 14.47 5.52
N SER A 83 14.30 13.72 6.61
CA SER A 83 14.01 12.28 6.57
C SER A 83 12.89 11.98 5.57
N THR A 84 13.14 11.08 4.61
CA THR A 84 12.17 10.59 3.62
C THR A 84 11.02 9.78 4.27
N VAL A 85 11.17 9.45 5.56
CA VAL A 85 10.19 8.68 6.34
C VAL A 85 9.27 9.64 7.11
N PRO A 86 7.96 9.65 6.80
CA PRO A 86 6.98 10.43 7.56
C PRO A 86 6.93 10.02 9.03
N THR A 87 6.66 10.98 9.90
CA THR A 87 6.45 10.70 11.33
C THR A 87 5.08 10.05 11.54
N THR A 88 5.03 9.01 12.37
CA THR A 88 3.79 8.29 12.75
C THR A 88 3.41 8.47 14.21
N SER A 89 4.16 9.26 14.99
CA SER A 89 3.80 9.56 16.37
C SER A 89 2.61 10.51 16.43
N ASP A 90 1.62 10.18 17.25
CA ASP A 90 0.47 11.04 17.49
C ASP A 90 0.90 12.39 18.07
N TYR A 91 0.37 13.48 17.52
CA TYR A 91 0.65 14.84 17.96
C TYR A 91 -0.64 15.67 17.98
N PRO A 92 -1.29 15.82 19.14
CA PRO A 92 -2.52 16.62 19.25
C PRO A 92 -2.32 18.11 18.95
N GLY A 93 -1.10 18.63 19.21
CA GLY A 93 -0.78 20.04 19.05
C GLY A 93 -1.67 20.97 19.89
N ALA A 94 -1.70 22.25 19.52
CA ALA A 94 -2.48 23.27 20.22
C ALA A 94 -4.00 23.18 20.01
N LEU A 95 -4.44 22.44 18.98
CA LEU A 95 -5.86 22.28 18.63
C LEU A 95 -6.47 20.99 19.20
N GLY A 96 -5.68 20.18 19.92
CA GLY A 96 -6.15 18.89 20.45
C GLY A 96 -6.55 17.89 19.36
N PHE A 97 -5.90 17.94 18.19
CA PHE A 97 -6.23 17.13 17.02
C PHE A 97 -6.15 15.63 17.33
N GLN A 98 -7.27 14.93 17.15
CA GLN A 98 -7.37 13.50 17.41
C GLN A 98 -8.24 12.84 16.36
N LEU A 99 -7.91 11.58 16.06
CA LEU A 99 -8.75 10.70 15.24
C LEU A 99 -9.66 9.88 16.15
N ARG A 100 -10.92 9.76 15.76
CA ARG A 100 -11.88 8.85 16.38
C ARG A 100 -12.52 8.00 15.29
N PHE A 101 -12.80 6.75 15.63
CA PHE A 101 -13.49 5.83 14.75
C PHE A 101 -14.83 5.48 15.37
N LEU A 102 -15.87 5.38 14.55
CA LEU A 102 -17.17 4.90 15.03
C LEU A 102 -17.02 3.45 15.47
N GLN A 103 -17.45 3.15 16.69
CA GLN A 103 -17.42 1.80 17.22
C GLN A 103 -18.55 1.00 16.58
N SER A 104 -18.23 0.36 15.46
CA SER A 104 -19.12 -0.57 14.78
C SER A 104 -19.19 -1.90 15.54
N SER A 105 -20.32 -2.59 15.42
CA SER A 105 -20.50 -3.95 15.93
C SER A 105 -19.50 -4.95 15.30
N THR A 106 -19.41 -6.16 15.84
CA THR A 106 -18.67 -7.29 15.25
C THR A 106 -19.58 -8.25 14.50
N ALA A 107 -20.75 -7.79 14.05
CA ALA A 107 -21.67 -8.60 13.24
C ALA A 107 -21.09 -8.88 11.84
N LYS A 108 -21.51 -10.00 11.23
CA LYS A 108 -21.03 -10.44 9.90
C LYS A 108 -21.23 -9.41 8.78
N SER A 109 -22.20 -8.51 8.91
CA SER A 109 -22.51 -7.47 7.92
C SER A 109 -21.68 -6.19 8.09
N VAL A 110 -20.83 -6.08 9.12
CA VAL A 110 -20.07 -4.87 9.37
C VAL A 110 -18.91 -4.77 8.38
N THR A 111 -18.88 -3.66 7.66
CA THR A 111 -17.89 -3.37 6.62
C THR A 111 -16.63 -2.69 7.15
N CYS A 112 -16.69 -2.14 8.37
CA CYS A 112 -15.63 -1.37 9.00
C CYS A 112 -15.73 -1.45 10.53
N THR A 113 -14.70 -1.92 11.23
CA THR A 113 -14.64 -1.97 12.70
C THR A 113 -13.27 -1.51 13.18
N TYR A 114 -13.23 -0.68 14.22
CA TYR A 114 -11.99 -0.24 14.87
C TYR A 114 -11.77 -1.00 16.19
N SER A 115 -10.54 -1.48 16.40
CA SER A 115 -10.09 -2.04 17.67
C SER A 115 -9.17 -1.04 18.39
N PRO A 116 -9.59 -0.50 19.54
CA PRO A 116 -8.75 0.38 20.36
C PRO A 116 -7.48 -0.33 20.86
N ASP A 117 -7.61 -1.58 21.30
CA ASP A 117 -6.49 -2.36 21.86
C ASP A 117 -5.36 -2.58 20.83
N LEU A 118 -5.72 -2.72 19.56
CA LEU A 118 -4.76 -2.91 18.47
C LEU A 118 -4.39 -1.60 17.77
N ASN A 119 -5.07 -0.50 18.09
CA ASN A 119 -5.07 0.74 17.31
C ASN A 119 -5.17 0.45 15.80
N LYS A 120 -6.17 -0.37 15.42
CA LYS A 120 -6.29 -0.90 14.07
C LYS A 120 -7.73 -0.82 13.56
N LEU A 121 -7.86 -0.25 12.37
CA LEU A 121 -9.09 -0.26 11.59
C LEU A 121 -9.12 -1.50 10.69
N PHE A 122 -10.19 -2.27 10.79
CA PHE A 122 -10.49 -3.42 9.93
C PHE A 122 -11.60 -3.01 8.96
N CYS A 123 -11.30 -2.94 7.67
CA CYS A 123 -12.26 -2.58 6.63
C CYS A 123 -12.30 -3.66 5.55
N GLN A 124 -13.48 -3.91 4.99
CA GLN A 124 -13.61 -4.66 3.75
C GLN A 124 -13.09 -3.82 2.58
N LEU A 125 -12.52 -4.47 1.58
CA LEU A 125 -12.08 -3.82 0.34
C LEU A 125 -13.25 -3.02 -0.27
N ALA A 126 -12.94 -1.84 -0.80
CA ALA A 126 -13.90 -0.98 -1.50
C ALA A 126 -15.11 -0.54 -0.65
N LYS A 127 -15.01 -0.61 0.68
CA LYS A 127 -16.02 -0.08 1.60
C LYS A 127 -15.55 1.20 2.27
N THR A 128 -16.47 2.14 2.40
CA THR A 128 -16.23 3.43 3.05
C THR A 128 -16.17 3.24 4.56
N CYS A 129 -15.13 3.81 5.17
CA CYS A 129 -14.85 3.76 6.58
C CYS A 129 -14.86 5.20 7.13
N PRO A 130 -15.90 5.60 7.88
CA PRO A 130 -15.98 6.95 8.42
C PRO A 130 -14.90 7.16 9.49
N VAL A 131 -14.14 8.24 9.35
CA VAL A 131 -13.14 8.69 10.33
C VAL A 131 -13.57 10.05 10.85
N GLN A 132 -13.67 10.17 12.17
CA GLN A 132 -13.97 11.42 12.85
C GLN A 132 -12.68 12.15 13.17
N ILE A 133 -12.70 13.45 12.91
CA ILE A 133 -11.66 14.39 13.26
C ILE A 133 -12.19 15.23 14.40
N VAL A 134 -11.56 15.09 15.56
CA VAL A 134 -11.92 15.78 16.78
C VAL A 134 -10.85 16.83 17.05
N VAL A 135 -11.31 18.06 17.31
CA VAL A 135 -10.47 19.19 17.69
C VAL A 135 -11.13 19.91 18.86
N ASP A 136 -10.32 20.46 19.76
CA ASP A 136 -10.81 21.26 20.89
C ASP A 136 -11.21 22.67 20.43
N HIS A 137 -10.50 23.20 19.43
CA HIS A 137 -10.72 24.52 18.83
C HIS A 137 -10.72 24.43 17.31
N PRO A 138 -11.56 25.21 16.60
CA PRO A 138 -11.62 25.19 15.15
C PRO A 138 -10.26 25.64 14.57
N PRO A 139 -9.73 24.92 13.56
CA PRO A 139 -8.50 25.34 12.88
C PRO A 139 -8.71 26.64 12.09
N PRO A 140 -7.63 27.34 11.72
CA PRO A 140 -7.71 28.53 10.86
C PRO A 140 -8.41 28.26 9.52
N PRO A 141 -9.05 29.28 8.91
CA PRO A 141 -9.64 29.15 7.59
C PRO A 141 -8.64 28.63 6.55
N GLY A 142 -9.08 27.69 5.71
CA GLY A 142 -8.21 27.06 4.71
C GLY A 142 -7.40 25.86 5.21
N ALA A 143 -7.60 25.42 6.45
CA ALA A 143 -7.01 24.18 6.94
C ALA A 143 -7.43 22.97 6.10
N VAL A 144 -6.50 22.03 5.94
CA VAL A 144 -6.68 20.79 5.18
C VAL A 144 -6.24 19.60 6.02
N VAL A 145 -6.87 18.46 5.78
CA VAL A 145 -6.53 17.17 6.37
C VAL A 145 -5.83 16.34 5.30
N ARG A 146 -4.62 15.87 5.58
CA ARG A 146 -3.85 15.00 4.68
C ARG A 146 -3.87 13.57 5.18
N ALA A 147 -4.26 12.63 4.32
CA ALA A 147 -4.11 11.20 4.58
C ALA A 147 -3.01 10.60 3.68
N LEU A 148 -2.10 9.85 4.30
CA LEU A 148 -0.96 9.19 3.66
C LEU A 148 -0.82 7.78 4.24
N ALA A 149 -0.70 6.77 3.38
CA ALA A 149 -0.41 5.41 3.82
C ALA A 149 1.10 5.14 3.75
N ILE A 150 1.64 4.48 4.78
CA ILE A 150 3.02 3.98 4.82
C ILE A 150 3.03 2.54 5.34
N TYR A 151 4.06 1.78 4.97
CA TYR A 151 4.27 0.45 5.54
C TYR A 151 4.71 0.56 7.01
N LYS A 152 4.22 -0.36 7.83
CA LYS A 152 4.54 -0.42 9.27
C LYS A 152 5.95 -0.97 9.53
N LYS A 153 6.42 -1.91 8.70
CA LYS A 153 7.75 -2.52 8.86
C LYS A 153 8.83 -1.52 8.42
N LEU A 154 9.89 -1.40 9.22
CA LEU A 154 11.00 -0.50 8.91
C LEU A 154 11.75 -0.88 7.64
N SER A 155 11.76 -2.16 7.25
CA SER A 155 12.34 -2.62 5.98
C SER A 155 11.62 -2.05 4.75
N ASP A 156 10.32 -1.83 4.87
CA ASP A 156 9.43 -1.48 3.76
C ASP A 156 8.99 -0.02 3.83
N VAL A 157 9.34 0.71 4.90
CA VAL A 157 8.84 2.07 5.15
C VAL A 157 9.29 3.05 4.07
N ALA A 158 10.44 2.80 3.43
CA ALA A 158 10.93 3.59 2.30
C ALA A 158 10.09 3.39 1.03
N ASP A 159 9.42 2.24 0.90
CA ASP A 159 8.61 1.92 -0.27
C ASP A 159 7.31 2.73 -0.29
N VAL A 160 6.85 3.00 -1.51
CA VAL A 160 5.60 3.70 -1.74
C VAL A 160 4.45 2.72 -1.68
N VAL A 161 3.45 3.03 -0.84
CA VAL A 161 2.21 2.27 -0.78
C VAL A 161 1.37 2.58 -2.02
N ARG A 162 1.15 1.56 -2.85
CA ARG A 162 0.37 1.66 -4.09
C ARG A 162 -0.57 0.46 -4.23
N ARG A 163 -1.65 0.62 -4.99
CA ARG A 163 -2.54 -0.49 -5.35
C ARG A 163 -1.79 -1.47 -6.27
N CYS A 164 -2.08 -2.77 -6.16
CA CYS A 164 -1.45 -3.77 -7.01
C CYS A 164 -1.92 -3.65 -8.48
N PRO A 165 -1.16 -4.19 -9.46
CA PRO A 165 -1.49 -4.07 -10.88
C PRO A 165 -2.92 -4.53 -11.23
N HIS A 166 -3.39 -5.60 -10.58
CA HIS A 166 -4.75 -6.11 -10.78
C HIS A 166 -5.80 -5.04 -10.41
N HIS A 167 -5.75 -4.49 -9.20
CA HIS A 167 -6.70 -3.48 -8.74
C HIS A 167 -6.57 -2.13 -9.48
N GLN A 168 -5.39 -1.80 -10.01
CA GLN A 168 -5.24 -0.64 -10.89
C GLN A 168 -5.96 -0.82 -12.23
N SER A 169 -6.10 -2.07 -12.71
CA SER A 169 -6.74 -2.38 -13.98
C SER A 169 -8.26 -2.55 -13.90
N THR A 170 -8.79 -3.01 -12.76
CA THR A 170 -10.22 -3.27 -12.56
C THR A 170 -11.04 -1.98 -12.51
N SER A 171 -11.94 -1.74 -13.47
CA SER A 171 -12.69 -0.49 -13.62
C SER A 171 -13.65 -0.18 -12.47
N GLU A 172 -14.32 -1.18 -11.89
CA GLU A 172 -15.33 -1.01 -10.83
C GLU A 172 -14.76 -0.31 -9.58
N ASN A 173 -13.50 -0.60 -9.25
CA ASN A 173 -12.81 -0.02 -8.11
C ASN A 173 -11.99 1.22 -8.50
N ASN A 174 -12.26 1.83 -9.66
CA ASN A 174 -11.57 3.00 -10.19
C ASN A 174 -12.52 4.16 -10.55
N GLU A 175 -13.76 4.12 -10.08
CA GLU A 175 -14.70 5.24 -10.19
C GLU A 175 -14.24 6.44 -9.36
N GLY A 176 -14.57 7.65 -9.82
CA GLY A 176 -14.32 8.91 -9.13
C GLY A 176 -12.99 9.61 -9.50
N PRO A 177 -12.64 10.68 -8.78
CA PRO A 177 -11.50 11.54 -9.10
C PRO A 177 -10.13 10.95 -8.67
N ALA A 178 -10.12 9.81 -7.98
CA ALA A 178 -8.91 9.23 -7.43
C ALA A 178 -8.01 8.59 -8.52
N PRO A 179 -6.69 8.90 -8.56
CA PRO A 179 -5.76 8.20 -9.42
C PRO A 179 -5.70 6.70 -9.10
N ARG A 180 -5.52 5.87 -10.13
CA ARG A 180 -5.59 4.40 -10.01
C ARG A 180 -4.60 3.80 -9.01
N GLY A 181 -3.44 4.43 -8.84
CA GLY A 181 -2.38 3.99 -7.93
C GLY A 181 -2.60 4.35 -6.46
N HIS A 182 -3.53 5.26 -6.13
CA HIS A 182 -3.77 5.69 -4.74
C HIS A 182 -4.55 4.63 -3.97
N LEU A 183 -4.01 4.23 -2.81
CA LEU A 183 -4.66 3.29 -1.90
C LEU A 183 -5.81 3.93 -1.12
N VAL A 184 -5.61 5.17 -0.67
CA VAL A 184 -6.60 5.92 0.13
C VAL A 184 -7.41 6.81 -0.80
N ARG A 185 -8.72 6.68 -0.72
CA ARG A 185 -9.72 7.45 -1.47
C ARG A 185 -10.65 8.18 -0.51
N VAL A 186 -11.31 9.21 -1.02
CA VAL A 186 -12.29 10.02 -0.28
C VAL A 186 -13.62 9.96 -1.02
N GLU A 187 -14.67 9.65 -0.27
CA GLU A 187 -16.05 9.58 -0.77
C GLU A 187 -16.84 10.78 -0.27
N GLY A 188 -17.78 11.27 -1.08
CA GLY A 188 -18.69 12.36 -0.68
C GLY A 188 -18.05 13.75 -0.54
N ASN A 189 -16.78 13.94 -0.93
CA ASN A 189 -16.14 15.26 -0.96
C ASN A 189 -15.47 15.53 -2.33
N GLN A 190 -16.13 16.37 -3.13
CA GLN A 190 -15.66 16.77 -4.47
C GLN A 190 -14.46 17.73 -4.44
N ARG A 191 -14.15 18.30 -3.28
CA ARG A 191 -12.99 19.19 -3.07
C ARG A 191 -11.76 18.44 -2.59
N SER A 192 -11.81 17.11 -2.58
CA SER A 192 -10.63 16.29 -2.27
C SER A 192 -9.60 16.38 -3.40
N GLU A 193 -8.34 16.51 -3.04
CA GLU A 193 -7.22 16.64 -3.98
C GLU A 193 -6.23 15.50 -3.77
N TYR A 194 -5.91 14.77 -4.83
CA TYR A 194 -4.97 13.66 -4.81
C TYR A 194 -3.60 14.16 -5.23
N MET A 195 -2.58 13.87 -4.43
CA MET A 195 -1.21 14.34 -4.65
C MET A 195 -0.20 13.20 -4.64
N GLU A 196 0.72 13.23 -5.60
CA GLU A 196 1.97 12.49 -5.58
C GLU A 196 3.11 13.44 -5.25
N ASP A 197 3.89 13.13 -4.22
CA ASP A 197 5.02 13.96 -3.80
C ASP A 197 6.18 13.83 -4.79
N GLY A 198 6.67 14.94 -5.35
CA GLY A 198 7.70 14.90 -6.40
C GLY A 198 9.07 14.37 -5.96
N ASN A 199 9.34 14.31 -4.64
CA ASN A 199 10.61 13.83 -4.09
C ASN A 199 10.51 12.38 -3.61
N THR A 200 9.46 12.07 -2.85
CA THR A 200 9.27 10.77 -2.18
C THR A 200 8.36 9.84 -2.97
N LEU A 201 7.69 10.34 -4.02
CA LEU A 201 6.69 9.64 -4.84
C LEU A 201 5.50 9.11 -4.04
N ARG A 202 5.33 9.55 -2.78
CA ARG A 202 4.28 9.07 -1.90
C ARG A 202 2.93 9.63 -2.30
N HIS A 203 1.94 8.74 -2.32
CA HIS A 203 0.56 9.06 -2.67
C HIS A 203 -0.22 9.51 -1.45
N SER A 204 -0.81 10.70 -1.51
CA SER A 204 -1.65 11.25 -0.44
C SER A 204 -2.94 11.87 -0.98
N VAL A 205 -3.91 12.08 -0.10
CA VAL A 205 -5.13 12.83 -0.41
C VAL A 205 -5.31 13.95 0.60
N LEU A 206 -5.66 15.14 0.11
CA LEU A 206 -6.02 16.31 0.88
C LEU A 206 -7.53 16.47 0.89
N VAL A 207 -8.09 16.78 2.04
CA VAL A 207 -9.50 17.10 2.22
C VAL A 207 -9.61 18.44 2.95
N PRO A 208 -10.25 19.46 2.37
CA PRO A 208 -10.50 20.72 3.07
C PRO A 208 -11.26 20.46 4.37
N TYR A 209 -10.77 21.03 5.47
CA TYR A 209 -11.48 20.97 6.74
C TYR A 209 -12.75 21.81 6.65
N GLU A 210 -13.90 21.22 6.97
CA GLU A 210 -15.16 21.93 7.07
C GLU A 210 -15.61 21.96 8.53
N PRO A 211 -15.97 23.12 9.09
CA PRO A 211 -16.53 23.17 10.42
C PRO A 211 -17.74 22.23 10.54
N PRO A 212 -17.83 21.44 11.61
CA PRO A 212 -18.97 20.56 11.84
C PRO A 212 -20.27 21.35 11.94
N GLN A 213 -21.36 20.80 11.36
CA GLN A 213 -22.69 21.44 11.43
C GLN A 213 -23.24 21.49 12.86
N VAL A 214 -22.92 20.49 13.68
CA VAL A 214 -23.34 20.38 15.08
C VAL A 214 -22.23 19.75 15.92
N GLY A 215 -21.83 20.40 17.01
CA GLY A 215 -20.77 19.94 17.92
C GLY A 215 -19.35 20.10 17.37
N PRO A 216 -18.30 19.63 18.08
CA PRO A 216 -16.89 19.83 17.69
C PRO A 216 -16.33 18.74 16.76
N ILE A 217 -17.17 17.91 16.13
CA ILE A 217 -16.74 16.68 15.43
C ILE A 217 -16.91 16.81 13.92
N HIS A 218 -15.82 16.92 13.18
CA HIS A 218 -15.81 16.86 11.72
C HIS A 218 -15.71 15.40 11.24
N TYR A 219 -16.36 15.07 10.12
CA TYR A 219 -16.35 13.72 9.53
C TYR A 219 -15.63 13.73 8.19
N CYS A 220 -14.66 12.84 8.03
CA CYS A 220 -14.06 12.51 6.76
C CYS A 220 -14.40 11.06 6.40
N LEU A 221 -14.97 10.86 5.21
CA LEU A 221 -15.27 9.54 4.70
C LEU A 221 -14.10 9.03 3.87
N PHE A 222 -13.21 8.28 4.50
CA PHE A 222 -12.12 7.61 3.81
C PHE A 222 -12.57 6.23 3.33
N ARG A 223 -12.13 5.86 2.14
CA ARG A 223 -12.26 4.51 1.60
C ARG A 223 -10.84 4.01 1.35
N ALA A 224 -10.47 2.96 2.07
CA ALA A 224 -9.19 2.30 1.84
C ALA A 224 -9.44 1.09 0.94
N ASP A 225 -8.85 1.07 -0.25
CA ASP A 225 -8.87 -0.10 -1.13
C ASP A 225 -7.71 -1.03 -0.75
N LEU A 226 -7.71 -1.48 0.52
CA LEU A 226 -6.70 -2.39 1.07
C LEU A 226 -6.64 -3.68 0.25
N ILE A 227 -5.46 -3.91 -0.32
CA ILE A 227 -5.10 -5.07 -1.16
C ILE A 227 -4.79 -6.32 -0.34
#